data_AF-A0A537SAR7-F1
#
_entry.id   AF-A0A537SAR7-F1
#
_cell.length_a   1.000
_cell.length_b   1.000
_cell.length_c   1.000
_cell.angle_alpha   90.00
_cell.angle_beta   90.00
_cell.angle_gamma   90.00
#
_symmetry.space_group_name_H-M   'P 1'
#
loop_
_entity.id
_entity.type
_entity.pdbx_description
1 polymer ?
#
loop_
_entity_poly.entity_id
_entity_poly.type
_entity_poly.pdbx_seq_one_letter_code
_entity_poly.pdbx_strand_id
1 'polypeptide(L)' 'MIARREFITLLGSAAAWPLAARAQQERNRRIGVLVPAVADDPIWQARLGAFLQGLALLGWTIGRNVRVDT' A
#
# COMPACT_ATOMS: atom_id res chain seq x y z
N MET A 1 -3.91 -26.85 -42.24
CA MET A 1 -2.93 -25.82 -41.81
C MET A 1 -3.72 -24.61 -41.34
N ILE A 2 -3.63 -24.27 -40.05
CA ILE A 2 -4.33 -23.09 -39.51
C ILE A 2 -3.71 -21.82 -40.10
N ALA A 3 -4.55 -20.90 -40.55
CA ALA A 3 -4.10 -19.63 -41.08
C ALA A 3 -3.60 -18.75 -39.92
N ARG A 4 -2.43 -18.12 -40.10
CA ARG A 4 -1.79 -17.22 -39.11
C ARG A 4 -2.75 -16.20 -38.47
N ARG A 5 -3.79 -15.78 -39.20
CA ARG A 5 -4.80 -14.83 -38.71
C ARG A 5 -5.65 -15.38 -37.57
N GLU A 6 -6.13 -16.62 -37.68
CA GLU A 6 -6.97 -17.24 -36.64
C GLU A 6 -6.18 -17.49 -35.36
N PHE A 7 -4.92 -17.87 -35.49
CA PHE A 7 -4.01 -18.07 -34.36
C PHE A 7 -3.77 -16.78 -33.56
N ILE A 8 -3.63 -15.64 -34.25
CA ILE A 8 -3.46 -14.33 -33.62
C ILE A 8 -4.77 -13.88 -32.94
N THR A 9 -5.93 -14.14 -33.55
CA THR A 9 -7.22 -13.81 -32.94
C THR A 9 -7.47 -14.61 -31.66
N LEU A 10 -7.09 -15.89 -31.64
CA LEU A 10 -7.27 -16.78 -30.48
C LEU A 10 -6.31 -16.47 -29.32
N LEU A 11 -5.09 -16.02 -29.63
CA LEU A 11 -4.16 -15.48 -28.61
C LEU A 11 -4.64 -14.14 -28.05
N GLY A 12 -5.24 -13.29 -28.89
CA GLY A 12 -5.82 -12.01 -28.47
C GLY A 12 -6.99 -12.16 -27.50
N SER A 13 -7.83 -13.19 -27.65
CA SER A 13 -8.95 -13.45 -26.74
C SER A 13 -8.51 -14.04 -25.39
N ALA A 14 -7.44 -14.84 -25.36
CA ALA A 14 -6.86 -15.34 -24.10
C ALA A 14 -6.07 -14.27 -23.33
N ALA A 15 -5.50 -13.28 -24.03
CA ALA A 15 -4.80 -12.14 -23.43
C ALA A 15 -5.73 -11.01 -22.96
N ALA A 16 -7.03 -11.07 -23.27
CA ALA A 16 -8.07 -10.19 -22.72
C ALA A 16 -8.47 -10.56 -21.27
N TRP A 17 -7.66 -11.38 -20.59
CA TRP A 17 -7.70 -11.56 -19.15
C TRP A 17 -7.48 -10.20 -18.47
N PRO A 18 -8.17 -9.87 -17.36
CA PRO A 18 -8.12 -8.53 -16.78
C PRO A 18 -6.81 -8.34 -16.00
N LEU A 19 -5.68 -8.32 -16.68
CA LEU A 19 -4.38 -7.90 -16.14
C LEU A 19 -4.41 -6.42 -15.70
N ALA A 20 -5.34 -5.64 -16.25
CA ALA A 20 -5.61 -4.26 -15.84
C ALA A 20 -6.38 -4.13 -14.50
N ALA A 21 -7.00 -5.20 -13.99
CA ALA A 21 -7.85 -5.15 -12.78
C ALA A 21 -7.13 -5.59 -11.50
N ARG A 22 -5.82 -5.87 -11.54
CA ARG A 22 -4.98 -5.77 -10.34
C ARG A 22 -4.49 -4.34 -10.19
N ALA A 23 -5.42 -3.39 -10.19
CA ALA A 23 -5.17 -2.07 -9.65
C ALA A 23 -4.74 -2.29 -8.19
N GLN A 24 -3.43 -2.18 -7.97
CA GLN A 24 -2.75 -2.05 -6.69
C GLN A 24 -3.66 -2.41 -5.50
N GLN A 25 -3.77 -3.70 -5.17
CA GLN A 25 -4.41 -4.18 -3.94
C GLN A 25 -4.01 -3.21 -2.83
N GLU A 26 -4.99 -2.58 -2.15
CA GLU A 26 -4.78 -1.47 -1.22
C GLU A 26 -3.47 -1.66 -0.45
N ARG A 27 -2.42 -0.97 -0.91
CA ARG A 27 -1.07 -1.24 -0.43
C ARG A 27 -1.04 -0.72 0.98
N ASN A 28 -1.09 -1.62 1.97
CA ASN A 28 -1.07 -1.27 3.37
C ASN A 28 0.20 -0.45 3.65
N ARG A 29 0.06 0.87 3.77
CA ARG A 29 1.17 1.81 3.71
C ARG A 29 1.96 1.67 5.01
N ARG A 30 3.29 1.58 4.94
CA ARG A 30 4.15 1.41 6.12
C ARG A 30 4.97 2.67 6.36
N ILE A 31 5.03 3.09 7.62
CA ILE A 31 5.84 4.21 8.08
C ILE A 31 6.74 3.68 9.19
N GLY A 32 8.05 3.76 8.99
CA GLY A 32 9.04 3.49 10.03
C GLY A 32 9.48 4.80 10.67
N VAL A 33 9.48 4.87 12.00
CA VAL A 33 9.89 6.06 12.75
C VAL A 33 11.10 5.72 13.59
N LEU A 34 12.28 6.16 13.15
CA LEU A 34 13.53 5.94 13.86
C LEU A 34 13.92 7.20 14.62
N VAL A 35 14.11 7.08 15.93
CA VAL A 35 14.53 8.19 16.80
C VAL A 35 15.66 7.73 17.71
N PRO A 36 16.72 8.52 17.91
CA PRO A 36 17.76 8.24 18.89
C PRO A 36 17.27 8.61 20.31
N ALA A 37 16.16 8.01 20.74
CA ALA A 37 15.54 8.24 22.05
C ALA A 37 15.28 6.91 22.76
N VAL A 38 15.21 6.96 24.09
CA VAL A 38 14.75 5.83 24.90
C VAL A 38 13.24 5.67 24.69
N ALA A 39 12.74 4.43 24.61
CA ALA A 39 11.33 4.17 24.33
C ALA A 39 10.36 4.92 25.28
N ASP A 40 10.75 5.09 26.54
CA ASP A 40 9.94 5.74 27.58
C ASP A 40 10.21 7.25 27.72
N ASP A 41 10.95 7.88 26.79
CA ASP A 41 11.17 9.33 26.79
C ASP A 41 9.82 10.07 26.65
N PRO A 42 9.40 10.88 27.65
CA PRO A 42 8.12 11.59 27.62
C PRO A 42 7.99 12.57 26.45
N ILE A 43 9.09 13.19 26.02
CA ILE A 43 9.10 14.12 24.89
C ILE A 43 8.86 13.35 23.59
N TRP A 44 9.46 12.17 23.46
CA TRP A 44 9.25 11.31 22.31
C TRP A 44 7.80 10.80 22.25
N GLN A 45 7.26 10.33 23.38
CA GLN A 45 5.87 9.88 23.47
C GLN A 45 4.87 10.98 23.08
N ALA A 46 5.08 12.21 23.53
CA ALA A 46 4.24 13.34 23.15
C ALA A 46 4.30 13.65 21.64
N ARG A 47 5.50 13.61 21.04
CA ARG A 47 5.68 13.82 19.59
C ARG A 47 5.06 12.70 18.76
N LEU A 48 5.24 11.45 19.17
CA LEU A 48 4.62 10.30 18.52
C LEU A 48 3.10 10.42 18.58
N GLY A 49 2.53 10.78 19.73
CA GLY A 49 1.09 11.02 19.88
C GLY A 49 0.57 12.09 18.90
N ALA A 50 1.24 13.25 18.82
CA ALA A 50 0.88 14.32 17.88
C ALA A 50 1.00 13.88 16.40
N PHE A 51 2.05 13.10 16.07
CA PHE A 51 2.23 12.53 14.74
C PHE A 51 1.07 11.58 14.34
N LEU A 52 0.70 10.66 15.23
CA LEU A 52 -0.43 9.75 15.00
C LEU A 52 -1.77 10.49 14.88
N GLN A 53 -1.96 11.56 15.67
CA GLN A 53 -3.15 12.42 15.56
C GLN A 53 -3.20 13.15 14.21
N GLY A 54 -2.08 13.67 13.72
CA GLY A 54 -2.00 14.30 12.39
C GLY A 54 -2.35 13.32 11.27
N LEU A 55 -1.88 12.08 11.36
CA LEU A 55 -2.26 11.01 10.44
C LEU A 55 -3.78 10.75 10.45
N ALA A 56 -4.39 10.67 11.63
CA ALA A 56 -5.83 10.49 11.76
C ALA A 56 -6.64 11.62 11.09
N LEU A 57 -6.22 12.87 11.27
CA LEU A 57 -6.87 14.04 10.63
C LEU A 57 -6.78 14.00 9.11
N LEU A 58 -5.74 13.38 8.55
CA LEU A 58 -5.55 13.19 7.11
C LEU A 58 -6.28 11.94 6.58
N GLY A 59 -7.08 11.26 7.40
CA GLY A 59 -7.83 10.05 7.01
C GLY A 59 -7.00 8.76 7.07
N TRP A 60 -5.85 8.78 7.74
CA TRP A 60 -5.03 7.59 7.93
C TRP A 60 -5.40 6.92 9.24
N THR A 61 -5.84 5.67 9.15
CA THR A 61 -6.28 4.85 10.27
C THR A 61 -5.30 3.71 10.47
N ILE A 62 -4.59 3.73 11.60
CA ILE A 62 -3.60 2.71 11.96
C ILE A 62 -4.28 1.33 12.00
N GLY A 63 -3.66 0.33 11.39
CA GLY A 63 -4.19 -1.03 11.28
C GLY A 63 -5.22 -1.24 10.16
N ARG A 64 -5.79 -0.17 9.60
CA ARG A 64 -6.72 -0.24 8.46
C ARG A 64 -6.05 0.08 7.14
N ASN A 65 -5.44 1.27 7.03
CA ASN A 65 -4.80 1.73 5.78
C ASN A 65 -3.34 2.17 5.97
N VAL A 66 -2.84 2.15 7.21
CA VAL A 66 -1.45 2.44 7.54
C VAL A 66 -0.96 1.57 8.70
N ARG A 67 0.31 1.20 8.67
CA ARG A 67 1.04 0.63 9.80
C ARG A 67 2.19 1.56 10.16
N VAL A 68 2.35 1.84 11.45
CA VAL A 68 3.47 2.60 12.00
C VAL A 68 4.31 1.64 12.81
N ASP A 69 5.58 1.55 12.46
CA ASP A 69 6.60 0.78 13.17
C ASP A 69 7.57 1.81 13.80
N THR A 70 7.77 1.75 15.12
CA THR A 70 8.59 2.70 15.90
C THR A 70 9.80 2.01 16.48
#